data_AF-A0AA38U6G5-F1
#
_entry.id   AF-A0AA38U6G5-F1
#
_cell.length_a   1.000
_cell.length_b   1.000
_cell.length_c   1.000
_cell.angle_alpha   90.00
_cell.angle_beta   90.00
_cell.angle_gamma   90.00
#
_symmetry.space_group_name_H-M   'P 1'
#
loop_
_entity.id
_entity.type
_entity.pdbx_description
1 polymer ?
#
loop_
_entity_poly.entity_id
_entity_poly.type
_entity_poly.pdbx_seq_one_letter_code
_entity_poly.pdbx_strand_id
1 'polypeptide(L)'
;MKCLIVLSAVLAFATVRAQSPAWGQCGGIGWSGSTTCVPGYTCVETNTYYSQCIPGTASSTPTATITSVSSTTGSSTSTGPTPTGSQIRSDQDPTYHFYLQNSDGSAVLGPESSSGYFAIGTTISVPGENGTTLYLNVDTSDTTVSYQALTFGPTATTTDWGLEGDTIIETDPRQLNFLTCATEDASVYSLYLQTGNDSPSGQTCSLTSLHLDCLC
;
A
#
# COMPACT_ATOMS: atom_id res chain seq x y z
N MET A 1 -39.41 -13.68 65.49
CA MET A 1 -39.02 -14.20 64.17
C MET A 1 -39.79 -13.42 63.09
N LYS A 2 -39.22 -12.35 62.55
CA LYS A 2 -39.70 -11.66 61.33
C LYS A 2 -38.46 -11.49 60.45
N CYS A 3 -38.38 -12.30 59.40
CA CYS A 3 -37.28 -12.31 58.45
C CYS A 3 -37.52 -11.16 57.45
N LEU A 4 -36.66 -10.13 57.47
CA LEU A 4 -36.66 -9.06 56.47
C LEU A 4 -35.85 -9.54 55.27
N ILE A 5 -36.53 -9.88 54.18
CA ILE A 5 -35.92 -10.27 52.90
C ILE A 5 -35.54 -8.99 52.16
N VAL A 6 -34.23 -8.77 51.97
CA VAL A 6 -33.68 -7.70 51.13
C VAL A 6 -33.76 -8.17 49.68
N LEU A 7 -34.65 -7.55 48.89
CA LEU A 7 -34.76 -7.81 47.46
C LEU A 7 -33.80 -6.86 46.70
N SER A 8 -32.54 -7.26 46.57
CA SER A 8 -31.57 -6.57 45.72
C SER A 8 -31.89 -6.83 44.25
N ALA A 9 -32.43 -5.84 43.56
CA ALA A 9 -32.59 -5.85 42.11
C ALA A 9 -31.22 -5.72 41.44
N VAL A 10 -30.67 -6.84 40.96
CA VAL A 10 -29.46 -6.85 40.14
C VAL A 10 -29.85 -6.36 38.74
N LEU A 11 -29.57 -5.09 38.42
CA LEU A 11 -29.58 -4.59 37.05
C LEU A 11 -28.43 -5.29 36.30
N ALA A 12 -28.77 -6.25 35.45
CA ALA A 12 -27.84 -6.76 34.45
C ALA A 12 -27.67 -5.68 33.36
N PHE A 13 -26.59 -4.90 33.46
CA PHE A 13 -26.14 -4.08 32.34
C PHE A 13 -25.65 -5.02 31.25
N ALA A 14 -26.43 -5.18 30.18
CA ALA A 14 -25.95 -5.80 28.97
C ALA A 14 -24.85 -4.90 28.39
N THR A 15 -23.58 -5.25 28.61
CA THR A 15 -22.47 -4.60 27.93
C THR A 15 -22.54 -5.00 26.46
N VAL A 16 -23.19 -4.16 25.64
CA VAL A 16 -23.08 -4.25 24.19
C VAL A 16 -21.61 -4.04 23.86
N ARG A 17 -20.92 -5.09 23.42
CA ARG A 17 -19.60 -4.94 22.80
C ARG A 17 -19.85 -4.32 21.43
N ALA A 18 -19.97 -2.99 21.38
CA ALA A 18 -20.06 -2.27 20.12
C ALA A 18 -18.81 -2.65 19.32
N GLN A 19 -18.95 -3.11 18.09
CA GLN A 19 -17.81 -3.32 17.20
C GLN A 19 -17.38 -1.97 16.62
N SER A 20 -16.08 -1.77 16.41
CA SER A 20 -15.61 -0.58 15.71
C SER A 20 -16.10 -0.61 14.26
N PRO A 21 -16.71 0.48 13.77
CA PRO A 21 -17.25 0.54 12.43
C PRO A 21 -16.14 0.42 11.38
N ALA A 22 -16.52 0.15 10.14
CA ALA A 22 -15.63 0.27 8.99
C ALA A 22 -14.86 1.61 9.04
N TRP A 23 -13.54 1.55 8.87
CA TRP A 23 -12.62 2.69 8.95
C TRP A 23 -12.55 3.38 10.31
N GLY A 24 -13.19 2.85 11.35
CA GLY A 24 -13.14 3.38 12.72
C GLY A 24 -11.91 2.90 13.49
N GLN A 25 -11.56 3.63 14.56
CA GLN A 25 -10.49 3.23 15.48
C GLN A 25 -10.87 1.94 16.23
N CYS A 26 -9.96 1.00 16.28
CA CYS A 26 -10.10 -0.30 16.94
C CYS A 26 -8.90 -0.63 17.84
N GLY A 27 -7.97 0.29 18.04
CA GLY A 27 -6.80 0.02 18.88
C GLY A 27 -5.88 1.23 19.00
N GLY A 28 -4.80 1.04 19.76
CA GLY A 28 -3.79 2.05 20.06
C GLY A 28 -3.64 2.35 21.55
N ILE A 29 -2.46 2.84 21.95
CA ILE A 29 -2.18 3.31 23.31
C ILE A 29 -3.22 4.38 23.71
N GLY A 30 -3.90 4.14 24.82
CA GLY A 30 -4.94 5.03 25.36
C GLY A 30 -6.36 4.77 24.81
N TRP A 31 -6.53 3.90 23.81
CA TRP A 31 -7.85 3.52 23.29
C TRP A 31 -8.60 2.64 24.30
N SER A 32 -9.72 3.14 24.82
CA SER A 32 -10.62 2.39 25.73
C SER A 32 -11.89 1.87 25.03
N GLY A 33 -11.98 2.04 23.71
CA GLY A 33 -13.12 1.62 22.90
C GLY A 33 -13.05 0.15 22.48
N SER A 34 -13.85 -0.21 21.48
CA SER A 34 -13.86 -1.58 20.98
C SER A 34 -12.56 -1.92 20.26
N THR A 35 -12.09 -3.15 20.43
CA THR A 35 -10.93 -3.67 19.69
C THR A 35 -11.31 -4.64 18.57
N THR A 36 -12.61 -4.85 18.37
CA THR A 36 -13.14 -5.77 17.37
C THR A 36 -13.88 -4.99 16.32
N CYS A 37 -13.51 -5.18 15.05
CA CYS A 37 -14.17 -4.54 13.93
C CYS A 37 -15.49 -5.23 13.56
N VAL A 38 -16.34 -4.51 12.83
CA VAL A 38 -17.52 -5.09 12.18
C VAL A 38 -17.13 -6.24 11.23
N PRO A 39 -18.01 -7.23 11.00
CA PRO A 39 -17.71 -8.34 10.10
C PRO A 39 -17.24 -7.88 8.71
N GLY A 40 -16.19 -8.53 8.18
CA GLY A 40 -15.55 -8.14 6.92
C GLY A 40 -14.44 -7.08 7.06
N TYR A 41 -14.20 -6.60 8.28
CA TYR A 41 -13.13 -5.66 8.60
C TYR A 41 -12.20 -6.26 9.67
N THR A 42 -10.91 -5.96 9.54
CA THR A 42 -9.85 -6.40 10.45
C THR A 42 -9.22 -5.18 11.10
N CYS A 43 -8.93 -5.28 12.40
CA CYS A 43 -8.24 -4.21 13.11
C CYS A 43 -6.75 -4.25 12.78
N VAL A 44 -6.28 -3.24 12.05
CA VAL A 44 -4.88 -3.14 11.61
C VAL A 44 -4.23 -1.95 12.29
N GLU A 45 -3.08 -2.18 12.91
CA GLU A 45 -2.31 -1.12 13.56
C GLU A 45 -1.70 -0.20 12.51
N THR A 46 -2.04 1.09 12.58
CA THR A 46 -1.44 2.13 11.73
C THR A 46 -0.24 2.77 12.44
N ASN A 47 -0.35 2.96 13.75
CA ASN A 47 0.76 3.35 14.62
C ASN A 47 0.46 2.93 16.07
N THR A 48 1.42 3.17 16.96
CA THR A 48 1.33 2.74 18.36
C THR A 48 0.13 3.32 19.11
N TYR A 49 -0.40 4.49 18.69
CA TYR A 49 -1.55 5.15 19.32
C TYR A 49 -2.86 4.94 18.56
N TYR A 50 -2.83 4.31 17.38
CA TYR A 50 -4.00 4.20 16.51
C TYR A 50 -3.99 2.93 15.65
N SER A 51 -5.05 2.14 15.75
CA SER A 51 -5.36 1.01 14.87
C SER A 51 -6.73 1.22 14.23
N GLN A 52 -6.90 0.88 12.95
CA GLN A 52 -8.12 1.12 12.18
C GLN A 52 -8.74 -0.18 11.65
N CYS A 53 -10.07 -0.22 11.62
CA CYS A 53 -10.82 -1.27 10.94
C CYS A 53 -10.76 -1.11 9.43
N ILE A 54 -9.97 -1.93 8.75
CA ILE A 54 -9.88 -1.92 7.29
C ILE A 54 -10.44 -3.21 6.69
N PRO A 55 -10.95 -3.21 5.44
CA PRO A 55 -11.48 -4.40 4.81
C PRO A 55 -10.44 -5.52 4.77
N GLY A 56 -10.79 -6.69 5.28
CA GLY A 56 -9.94 -7.87 5.26
C GLY A 56 -10.81 -9.10 5.07
N THR A 57 -10.42 -9.98 4.15
CA THR A 57 -11.13 -11.24 3.92
C THR A 57 -11.19 -12.03 5.22
N ALA A 58 -12.40 -12.23 5.73
CA ALA A 58 -12.65 -12.97 6.95
C ALA A 58 -12.22 -14.44 6.77
N SER A 59 -10.99 -14.77 7.13
CA SER A 59 -10.60 -16.15 7.34
C SER A 59 -11.11 -16.57 8.71
N SER A 60 -12.06 -17.50 8.69
CA SER A 60 -12.66 -18.06 9.90
C SER A 60 -11.59 -18.73 10.76
N THR A 61 -11.62 -18.42 12.05
CA THR A 61 -10.83 -19.01 13.12
C THR A 61 -10.83 -20.55 13.06
N PRO A 62 -9.78 -21.20 13.57
CA PRO A 62 -10.06 -22.08 14.70
C PRO A 62 -9.31 -21.61 15.94
N THR A 63 -10.05 -21.70 17.05
CA THR A 63 -9.61 -21.52 18.43
C THR A 63 -8.30 -22.25 18.70
N ALA A 64 -7.29 -21.53 19.16
CA ALA A 64 -6.14 -22.10 19.86
C ALA A 64 -5.90 -21.34 21.17
N THR A 65 -5.93 -22.12 22.24
CA THR A 65 -5.77 -21.78 23.64
C THR A 65 -4.49 -21.02 23.93
N ILE A 66 -4.59 -20.00 24.79
CA ILE A 66 -3.48 -19.24 25.36
C ILE A 66 -2.53 -20.19 26.08
N THR A 67 -1.27 -20.28 25.63
CA THR A 67 -0.14 -20.67 26.48
C THR A 67 0.96 -19.64 26.25
N SER A 68 1.19 -18.81 27.27
CA SER A 68 2.32 -17.89 27.32
C SER A 68 3.62 -18.69 27.34
N VAL A 69 4.41 -18.60 26.28
CA VAL A 69 5.81 -18.99 26.32
C VAL A 69 6.62 -17.82 25.78
N SER A 70 7.38 -17.21 26.66
CA SER A 70 8.38 -16.21 26.33
C SER A 70 9.44 -16.90 25.47
N SER A 71 9.52 -16.55 24.18
CA SER A 71 10.64 -16.93 23.31
C SER A 71 11.32 -15.65 22.82
N THR A 72 12.50 -15.44 23.38
CA THR A 72 13.48 -14.44 23.01
C THR A 72 14.01 -14.69 21.60
N THR A 73 14.18 -13.58 20.86
CA THR A 73 15.15 -13.38 19.76
C THR A 73 14.97 -14.20 18.48
N GLY A 74 14.59 -13.46 17.43
CA GLY A 74 14.74 -13.84 16.04
C GLY A 74 14.22 -12.75 15.09
N SER A 75 14.25 -11.48 15.49
CA SER A 75 14.11 -10.39 14.53
C SER A 75 15.38 -10.41 13.71
N SER A 76 15.32 -10.91 12.49
CA SER A 76 16.29 -10.52 11.46
C SER A 76 15.97 -9.06 11.14
N THR A 77 16.39 -8.17 12.04
CA THR A 77 16.63 -6.79 11.71
C THR A 77 17.69 -6.83 10.62
N SER A 78 17.29 -6.68 9.36
CA SER A 78 18.22 -6.22 8.36
C SER A 78 18.58 -4.81 8.79
N THR A 79 19.67 -4.69 9.56
CA THR A 79 20.51 -3.49 9.56
C THR A 79 21.12 -3.35 8.17
N GLY A 80 20.26 -3.16 7.17
CA GLY A 80 20.64 -2.54 5.92
C GLY A 80 20.76 -1.04 6.19
N PRO A 81 21.61 -0.32 5.43
CA PRO A 81 21.55 1.13 5.44
C PRO A 81 20.11 1.58 5.17
N THR A 82 19.67 2.67 5.81
CA THR A 82 18.45 3.37 5.41
C THR A 82 18.49 3.55 3.89
N PRO A 83 17.48 3.07 3.15
CA PRO A 83 17.50 3.17 1.70
C PRO A 83 17.59 4.65 1.31
N THR A 84 18.58 4.99 0.48
CA THR A 84 18.74 6.33 -0.05
C THR A 84 17.77 6.50 -1.22
N GLY A 85 16.75 7.35 -1.08
CA GLY A 85 15.79 7.62 -2.15
C GLY A 85 14.42 7.99 -1.59
N SER A 86 13.47 8.25 -2.50
CA SER A 86 12.06 8.45 -2.17
C SER A 86 11.23 7.32 -2.77
N GLN A 87 10.20 6.89 -2.07
CA GLN A 87 9.22 5.99 -2.66
C GLN A 87 8.30 6.79 -3.57
N ILE A 88 7.81 6.12 -4.62
CA ILE A 88 6.81 6.65 -5.54
C ILE A 88 5.56 5.80 -5.37
N ARG A 89 4.40 6.43 -5.20
CA ARG A 89 3.11 5.75 -4.99
C ARG A 89 1.99 6.38 -5.80
N SER A 90 0.91 5.64 -5.99
CA SER A 90 -0.34 6.21 -6.50
C SER A 90 -1.20 6.79 -5.38
N ASP A 91 -2.04 7.74 -5.76
CA ASP A 91 -2.96 8.47 -4.88
C ASP A 91 -4.44 8.19 -5.20
N GLN A 92 -4.72 7.26 -6.10
CA GLN A 92 -6.07 6.96 -6.59
C GLN A 92 -6.42 5.47 -6.46
N ASP A 93 -7.68 5.22 -6.12
CA ASP A 93 -8.26 3.88 -6.18
C ASP A 93 -8.19 3.31 -7.60
N PRO A 94 -8.00 1.98 -7.77
CA PRO A 94 -7.94 0.95 -6.73
C PRO A 94 -6.54 0.77 -6.10
N THR A 95 -5.57 1.59 -6.51
CA THR A 95 -4.16 1.41 -6.14
C THR A 95 -3.71 2.36 -5.04
N TYR A 96 -4.61 3.06 -4.34
CA TYR A 96 -4.25 4.01 -3.30
C TYR A 96 -3.29 3.37 -2.28
N HIS A 97 -2.13 4.01 -2.04
CA HIS A 97 -1.00 3.46 -1.25
C HIS A 97 -0.33 2.21 -1.84
N PHE A 98 -0.36 2.04 -3.15
CA PHE A 98 0.50 1.09 -3.83
C PHE A 98 1.70 1.82 -4.39
N TYR A 99 2.85 1.18 -4.26
CA TYR A 99 4.15 1.77 -4.49
C TYR A 99 4.79 1.17 -5.72
N LEU A 100 5.57 1.97 -6.44
CA LEU A 100 6.31 1.57 -7.62
C LEU A 100 7.38 0.53 -7.26
N GLN A 101 7.42 -0.53 -8.06
CA GLN A 101 8.31 -1.67 -7.90
C GLN A 101 8.86 -2.09 -9.26
N ASN A 102 10.05 -2.68 -9.21
CA ASN A 102 10.61 -3.40 -10.34
C ASN A 102 10.28 -4.88 -10.20
N SER A 103 9.40 -5.40 -11.07
CA SER A 103 9.08 -6.82 -11.18
C SER A 103 9.71 -7.37 -12.47
N ASP A 104 10.88 -7.99 -12.36
CA ASP A 104 11.62 -8.60 -13.49
C ASP A 104 11.81 -7.66 -14.69
N GLY A 105 12.09 -6.38 -14.43
CA GLY A 105 12.28 -5.35 -15.46
C GLY A 105 10.99 -4.64 -15.88
N SER A 106 9.83 -5.06 -15.38
CA SER A 106 8.55 -4.37 -15.61
C SER A 106 8.18 -3.50 -14.42
N ALA A 107 7.64 -2.31 -14.69
CA ALA A 107 7.12 -1.45 -13.63
C ALA A 107 5.73 -1.91 -13.20
N VAL A 108 5.56 -2.14 -11.90
CA VAL A 108 4.29 -2.49 -11.28
C VAL A 108 4.05 -1.64 -10.04
N LEU A 109 2.79 -1.54 -9.62
CA LEU A 109 2.40 -1.02 -8.31
C LEU A 109 1.98 -2.17 -7.40
N GLY A 110 2.40 -2.11 -6.14
CA GLY A 110 1.99 -3.10 -5.13
C GLY A 110 2.27 -2.66 -3.70
N PRO A 111 2.34 -3.58 -2.72
CA PRO A 111 2.48 -3.22 -1.32
C PRO A 111 3.80 -2.49 -1.00
N GLU A 112 3.76 -1.61 0.01
CA GLU A 112 4.90 -0.82 0.48
C GLU A 112 6.13 -1.66 0.82
N SER A 113 5.93 -2.85 1.40
CA SER A 113 7.01 -3.76 1.81
C SER A 113 7.91 -4.19 0.65
N SER A 114 7.40 -4.11 -0.58
CA SER A 114 8.11 -4.49 -1.80
C SER A 114 8.51 -3.26 -2.65
N SER A 115 8.25 -2.05 -2.14
CA SER A 115 8.53 -0.78 -2.82
C SER A 115 10.01 -0.58 -3.14
N GLY A 116 10.28 0.03 -4.30
CA GLY A 116 11.59 0.60 -4.60
C GLY A 116 11.80 1.96 -3.92
N TYR A 117 13.06 2.29 -3.63
CA TYR A 117 13.48 3.62 -3.22
C TYR A 117 14.26 4.26 -4.35
N PHE A 118 13.69 5.33 -4.90
CA PHE A 118 14.13 5.90 -6.16
C PHE A 118 14.93 7.18 -5.95
N ALA A 119 16.00 7.34 -6.72
CA ALA A 119 16.62 8.63 -6.94
C ALA A 119 15.89 9.32 -8.11
N ILE A 120 15.35 10.51 -7.85
CA ILE A 120 14.56 11.26 -8.84
C ILE A 120 15.33 12.51 -9.27
N GLY A 121 15.45 12.70 -10.58
CA GLY A 121 15.98 13.88 -11.25
C GLY A 121 15.46 13.90 -12.67
N THR A 122 16.31 14.23 -13.65
CA THR A 122 15.98 14.06 -15.08
C THR A 122 15.82 12.58 -15.46
N THR A 123 16.31 11.67 -14.63
CA THR A 123 16.05 10.23 -14.70
C THR A 123 15.47 9.76 -13.37
N ILE A 124 14.70 8.67 -13.37
CA ILE A 124 14.29 7.95 -12.17
C ILE A 124 15.08 6.65 -12.12
N SER A 125 15.83 6.42 -11.04
CA SER A 125 16.67 5.23 -10.89
C SER A 125 16.50 4.53 -9.55
N VAL A 126 16.75 3.22 -9.55
CA VAL A 126 16.66 2.34 -8.38
C VAL A 126 17.90 1.43 -8.32
N PRO A 127 18.40 1.08 -7.14
CA PRO A 127 19.42 0.05 -7.00
C PRO A 127 18.92 -1.28 -7.58
N GLY A 128 19.69 -1.86 -8.50
CA GLY A 128 19.50 -3.21 -9.02
C GLY A 128 20.34 -4.23 -8.27
N GLU A 129 20.32 -5.48 -8.75
CA GLU A 129 21.15 -6.54 -8.21
C GLU A 129 22.65 -6.28 -8.46
N ASN A 130 23.51 -6.88 -7.63
CA ASN A 130 24.97 -6.84 -7.79
C ASN A 130 25.57 -5.42 -7.89
N GLY A 131 24.91 -4.42 -7.27
CA GLY A 131 25.36 -3.02 -7.29
C GLY A 131 25.12 -2.31 -8.61
N THR A 132 24.31 -2.88 -9.50
CA THR A 132 23.86 -2.19 -10.72
C THR A 132 22.83 -1.10 -10.38
N THR A 133 22.62 -0.17 -11.31
CA THR A 133 21.55 0.82 -11.23
C THR A 133 20.61 0.57 -12.39
N LEU A 134 19.31 0.54 -12.10
CA LEU A 134 18.27 0.43 -13.10
C LEU A 134 17.55 1.76 -13.22
N TYR A 135 17.13 2.10 -14.43
CA TYR A 135 16.44 3.33 -14.77
C TYR A 135 15.04 2.99 -15.24
N LEU A 136 14.06 3.73 -14.73
CA LEU A 136 12.68 3.69 -15.23
C LEU A 136 12.64 4.36 -16.60
N ASN A 137 12.20 3.61 -17.60
CA ASN A 137 12.14 4.05 -18.99
C ASN A 137 10.75 3.80 -19.55
N VAL A 138 10.32 4.68 -20.45
CA VAL A 138 9.14 4.50 -21.28
C VAL A 138 9.54 3.73 -22.53
N ASP A 139 8.89 2.59 -22.77
CA ASP A 139 9.03 1.87 -24.02
C ASP A 139 8.16 2.53 -25.10
N THR A 140 8.82 3.31 -25.96
CA THR A 140 8.15 4.02 -27.06
C THR A 140 8.09 3.23 -28.36
N SER A 141 8.34 1.91 -28.32
CA SER A 141 8.43 1.08 -29.52
C SER A 141 7.07 0.84 -30.17
N ASP A 142 6.00 0.78 -29.38
CA ASP A 142 4.63 0.68 -29.91
C ASP A 142 4.07 2.09 -30.10
N THR A 143 3.84 2.49 -31.35
CA THR A 143 3.23 3.78 -31.70
C THR A 143 1.78 3.63 -32.15
N THR A 144 1.21 2.42 -32.03
CA THR A 144 -0.15 2.11 -32.51
C THR A 144 -1.20 2.26 -31.43
N VAL A 145 -0.77 2.33 -30.17
CA VAL A 145 -1.60 2.54 -28.99
C VAL A 145 -1.19 3.82 -28.27
N SER A 146 -2.11 4.37 -27.48
CA SER A 146 -1.89 5.58 -26.68
C SER A 146 -1.64 5.31 -25.19
N TYR A 147 -0.94 4.20 -24.90
CA TYR A 147 -0.35 3.87 -23.61
C TYR A 147 1.01 3.18 -23.84
N GLN A 148 2.02 3.51 -23.06
CA GLN A 148 3.37 2.97 -23.19
C GLN A 148 3.77 2.16 -21.96
N ALA A 149 4.44 1.03 -22.19
CA ALA A 149 4.96 0.21 -21.10
C ALA A 149 6.10 0.92 -20.39
N LEU A 150 6.18 0.72 -19.08
CA LEU A 150 7.27 1.21 -18.25
C LEU A 150 8.19 0.06 -17.88
N THR A 151 9.48 0.26 -18.09
CA THR A 151 10.51 -0.77 -17.91
C THR A 151 11.66 -0.29 -17.03
N PHE A 152 12.33 -1.22 -16.37
CA PHE A 152 13.56 -0.99 -15.64
C PHE A 152 14.75 -1.60 -16.40
N GLY A 153 15.65 -0.75 -16.88
CA GLY A 153 16.83 -1.16 -17.65
C GLY A 153 18.13 -0.56 -17.14
N PRO A 154 19.30 -1.13 -17.48
CA PRO A 154 20.60 -0.63 -17.03
C PRO A 154 21.02 0.70 -17.68
N THR A 155 20.29 1.16 -18.70
CA THR A 155 20.54 2.39 -19.45
C THR A 155 19.33 3.31 -19.33
N ALA A 156 19.54 4.58 -19.01
CA ALA A 156 18.49 5.59 -19.06
C ALA A 156 18.20 5.99 -20.52
N THR A 157 17.03 5.63 -21.03
CA THR A 157 16.53 6.04 -22.34
C THR A 157 15.50 7.16 -22.21
N THR A 158 14.75 7.20 -21.11
CA THR A 158 13.91 8.35 -20.73
C THR A 158 14.72 9.27 -19.82
N THR A 159 14.89 10.54 -20.20
CA THR A 159 15.81 11.48 -19.54
C THR A 159 15.18 12.84 -19.26
N ASP A 160 13.86 12.89 -19.34
CA ASP A 160 13.01 14.04 -19.18
C ASP A 160 11.97 13.80 -18.07
N TRP A 161 12.23 12.83 -17.19
CA TRP A 161 11.47 12.69 -15.95
C TRP A 161 11.63 13.96 -15.10
N GLY A 162 10.61 14.25 -14.29
CA GLY A 162 10.62 15.40 -13.41
C GLY A 162 9.53 15.35 -12.36
N LEU A 163 9.44 16.44 -11.60
CA LEU A 163 8.45 16.65 -10.57
C LEU A 163 7.69 17.95 -10.81
N GLU A 164 6.36 17.88 -10.73
CA GLU A 164 5.50 19.04 -10.52
C GLU A 164 4.94 18.99 -9.10
N GLY A 165 5.56 19.74 -8.18
CA GLY A 165 5.31 19.55 -6.76
C GLY A 165 5.86 18.20 -6.30
N ASP A 166 4.98 17.29 -5.88
CA ASP A 166 5.29 15.90 -5.54
C ASP A 166 4.92 14.91 -6.66
N THR A 167 4.28 15.37 -7.73
CA THR A 167 3.76 14.53 -8.81
C THR A 167 4.86 14.19 -9.80
N ILE A 168 5.00 12.91 -10.13
CA ILE A 168 5.92 12.40 -11.16
C ILE A 168 5.37 12.72 -12.54
N ILE A 169 6.21 13.32 -13.39
CA ILE A 169 5.86 13.67 -14.77
C ILE A 169 6.98 13.34 -15.75
N GLU A 170 6.65 13.09 -17.01
CA GLU A 170 7.55 13.44 -18.13
C GLU A 170 7.40 14.93 -18.39
N THR A 171 8.50 15.60 -18.69
CA THR A 171 8.55 17.05 -18.89
C THR A 171 8.45 17.46 -20.35
N ASP A 172 8.80 16.57 -21.30
CA ASP A 172 8.77 16.87 -22.74
C ASP A 172 8.38 15.67 -23.63
N PRO A 173 7.11 15.56 -24.07
CA PRO A 173 6.00 16.45 -23.74
C PRO A 173 5.53 16.24 -22.30
N ARG A 174 4.97 17.28 -21.69
CA ARG A 174 4.42 17.18 -20.33
C ARG A 174 3.34 16.09 -20.22
N GLN A 175 3.64 15.00 -19.52
CA GLN A 175 2.71 13.89 -19.25
C GLN A 175 2.75 13.49 -17.77
N LEU A 176 1.58 13.29 -17.17
CA LEU A 176 1.45 12.94 -15.74
C LEU A 176 0.41 11.84 -15.49
N ASN A 177 -0.27 11.40 -16.54
CA ASN A 177 -1.29 10.39 -16.44
C ASN A 177 -0.68 9.01 -16.64
N PHE A 178 -0.99 8.12 -15.71
CA PHE A 178 -0.61 6.73 -15.76
C PHE A 178 -1.86 5.86 -15.80
N LEU A 179 -1.73 4.65 -16.34
CA LEU A 179 -2.72 3.61 -16.25
C LEU A 179 -2.23 2.51 -15.33
N THR A 180 -3.05 2.15 -14.35
CA THR A 180 -2.87 0.94 -13.54
C THR A 180 -3.85 -0.11 -13.98
N CYS A 181 -3.35 -1.28 -14.37
CA CYS A 181 -4.17 -2.38 -14.86
C CYS A 181 -4.09 -3.57 -13.91
N ALA A 182 -5.25 -4.13 -13.56
CA ALA A 182 -5.33 -5.29 -12.68
C ALA A 182 -4.60 -6.49 -13.30
N THR A 183 -3.77 -7.15 -12.49
CA THR A 183 -3.12 -8.42 -12.86
C THR A 183 -3.90 -9.61 -12.29
N GLU A 184 -3.38 -10.82 -12.47
CA GLU A 184 -3.91 -12.01 -11.81
C GLU A 184 -3.72 -11.96 -10.27
N ASP A 185 -2.73 -11.20 -9.79
CA ASP A 185 -2.53 -10.92 -8.37
C ASP A 185 -3.22 -9.60 -8.01
N ALA A 186 -4.22 -9.66 -7.13
CA ALA A 186 -4.98 -8.48 -6.69
C ALA A 186 -4.13 -7.47 -5.89
N SER A 187 -2.93 -7.85 -5.43
CA SER A 187 -1.98 -6.97 -4.76
C SER A 187 -0.98 -6.31 -5.69
N VAL A 188 -1.02 -6.63 -7.00
CA VAL A 188 -0.09 -6.10 -7.99
C VAL A 188 -0.84 -5.58 -9.21
N TYR A 189 -0.49 -4.37 -9.64
CA TYR A 189 -1.05 -3.72 -10.81
C TYR A 189 0.07 -3.41 -11.81
N SER A 190 -0.14 -3.74 -13.08
CA SER A 190 0.75 -3.30 -14.16
C SER A 190 0.62 -1.78 -14.32
N LEU A 191 1.74 -1.11 -14.58
CA LEU A 191 1.79 0.34 -14.70
C LEU A 191 2.24 0.76 -16.10
N TYR A 192 1.51 1.71 -16.69
CA TYR A 192 1.78 2.26 -18.02
C TYR A 192 1.74 3.78 -17.98
N LEU A 193 2.50 4.44 -18.85
CA LEU A 193 2.31 5.87 -19.12
C LEU A 193 1.16 6.05 -20.11
N GLN A 194 0.16 6.86 -19.78
CA GLN A 194 -0.97 7.10 -20.68
C GLN A 194 -0.68 8.31 -21.56
N THR A 195 -0.63 8.13 -22.88
CA THR A 195 -0.40 9.22 -23.85
C THR A 195 -1.68 9.64 -24.58
N GLY A 196 -2.78 8.92 -24.40
CA GLY A 196 -4.09 9.24 -24.94
C GLY A 196 -5.23 8.58 -24.15
N ASN A 197 -5.98 7.68 -24.77
CA ASN A 197 -7.19 7.08 -24.19
C ASN A 197 -7.31 5.55 -24.38
N ASP A 198 -6.35 4.92 -25.05
CA ASP A 198 -6.30 3.48 -25.16
C ASP A 198 -5.89 2.85 -23.82
N SER A 199 -6.24 1.57 -23.65
CA SER A 199 -5.78 0.77 -22.51
C SER A 199 -5.47 -0.66 -22.97
N PRO A 200 -4.61 -1.40 -22.25
CA PRO A 200 -4.34 -2.80 -22.52
C PRO A 200 -5.62 -3.64 -22.63
N SER A 201 -5.76 -4.35 -23.75
CA SER A 201 -6.92 -5.22 -23.98
C SER A 201 -6.97 -6.39 -22.98
N GLY A 202 -8.16 -6.75 -22.50
CA GLY A 202 -8.37 -7.88 -21.60
C GLY A 202 -8.02 -7.61 -20.13
N GLN A 203 -7.61 -6.39 -19.77
CA GLN A 203 -7.36 -5.97 -18.40
C GLN A 203 -8.34 -4.86 -17.99
N THR A 204 -8.63 -4.78 -16.69
CA THR A 204 -9.36 -3.62 -16.14
C THR A 204 -8.34 -2.59 -15.71
N CYS A 205 -8.34 -1.43 -16.36
CA CYS A 205 -7.40 -0.36 -16.08
C CYS A 205 -8.11 0.86 -15.48
N SER A 206 -7.39 1.63 -14.68
CA SER A 206 -7.84 2.89 -14.09
C SER A 206 -6.74 3.93 -14.25
N LEU A 207 -7.15 5.18 -14.47
CA LEU A 207 -6.22 6.31 -14.49
C LEU A 207 -5.66 6.52 -13.09
N THR A 208 -4.39 6.88 -12.98
CA THR A 208 -3.77 7.34 -11.74
C THR A 208 -2.74 8.42 -12.02
N SER A 209 -2.44 9.20 -10.99
CA SER A 209 -1.20 9.96 -10.89
C SER A 209 -0.21 9.21 -9.98
N LEU A 210 1.08 9.53 -10.12
CA LEU A 210 2.14 9.02 -9.26
C LEU A 210 2.75 10.19 -8.49
N HIS A 211 2.98 9.99 -7.20
CA HIS A 211 3.46 11.00 -6.28
C HIS A 211 4.61 10.47 -5.45
N LEU A 212 5.49 11.36 -4.99
CA LEU A 212 6.41 11.04 -3.93
C LEU A 212 5.63 10.72 -2.66
N ASP A 213 6.09 9.72 -1.92
CA ASP A 213 5.57 9.52 -0.59
C ASP A 213 6.08 10.65 0.32
N CYS A 214 5.15 11.46 0.84
CA CYS A 214 5.49 12.54 1.75
C CYS A 214 6.07 11.92 3.02
N LEU A 215 7.40 11.91 3.13
CA LEU A 215 8.12 11.66 4.38
C LEU A 215 7.65 12.70 5.41
N CYS A 216 6.65 12.33 6.21
CA CYS A 216 6.13 13.13 7.31
C CYS A 216 7.04 13.02 8.54
#